data_AF-A0A3Q4HQ00-F1
#
_entry.id   AF-A0A3Q4HQ00-F1
#
_cell.length_a   1.000
_cell.length_b   1.000
_cell.length_c   1.000
_cell.angle_alpha   90.00
_cell.angle_beta   90.00
_cell.angle_gamma   90.00
#
_symmetry.space_group_name_H-M   'P 1'
#
loop_
_entity.id
_entity.type
_entity.pdbx_description
1 polymer ?
#
loop_
_entity_poly.entity_id
_entity_poly.type
_entity_poly.pdbx_seq_one_letter_code
_entity_poly.pdbx_strand_id
1 'polypeptide(L)'
;MAGKRGGLQALIKRVSPNVQWTHCMIHREALGSKQLSADLSNVMTDVVTTVNYIKTRPVKSRIFSALCEEMGSDHTAVLYHSESRWLSRGKVLSRVFELRHEIRIFLKEEGSDLTNKFNCNNFLMKLAYLSDMFLKLNELNLQMQSTNTHLPHLTDKVTSFVRKLEMWKQRVKDGNVDSFENLKSFIEDNKLQNTVIPCMKEHMSALQKHFQRYFLVQDSKEYDWIRDPFSATPPADFSTSEEEQFIDLTSDSTKRLQFNSQTLAAFWIGVDKDYPLLGKRALAILLPFATSYLCEVGFSAVASIKTKYRSKLDIENELRVAVSKLQPRFEKICSNRQAHTSH
;
A
#
# COMPACT_ATOMS: atom_id res chain seq x y z
N MET A 1 4.43 -5.62 -19.21
CA MET A 1 3.64 -6.25 -20.29
C MET A 1 2.25 -5.61 -20.41
N ALA A 2 2.17 -4.39 -20.94
CA ALA A 2 0.91 -3.71 -21.30
C ALA A 2 1.19 -2.55 -22.26
N GLY A 3 1.83 -2.82 -23.41
CA GLY A 3 2.27 -1.78 -24.34
C GLY A 3 1.10 -1.05 -25.02
N LYS A 4 1.14 0.29 -25.02
CA LYS A 4 0.10 1.17 -25.61
C LYS A 4 0.01 1.11 -27.15
N ARG A 5 1.14 0.88 -27.83
CA ARG A 5 1.23 0.97 -29.31
C ARG A 5 1.14 -0.38 -30.03
N GLY A 6 1.63 -1.46 -29.41
CA GLY A 6 1.61 -2.81 -30.01
C GLY A 6 1.48 -3.95 -29.00
N GLY A 7 1.16 -3.64 -27.74
CA GLY A 7 0.93 -4.65 -26.70
C GLY A 7 -0.55 -4.84 -26.40
N LEU A 8 -0.83 -5.47 -25.26
CA LEU A 8 -2.19 -5.79 -24.81
C LEU A 8 -3.18 -4.62 -24.91
N GLN A 9 -2.78 -3.41 -24.50
CA GLN A 9 -3.66 -2.24 -24.57
C GLN A 9 -4.11 -1.92 -26.00
N ALA A 10 -3.19 -2.02 -26.97
CA ALA A 10 -3.50 -1.77 -28.38
C ALA A 10 -4.48 -2.81 -28.93
N LEU A 11 -4.31 -4.08 -28.54
CA LEU A 11 -5.20 -5.17 -28.95
C LEU A 11 -6.61 -4.99 -28.38
N ILE A 12 -6.74 -4.66 -27.08
CA ILE A 12 -8.06 -4.43 -26.47
C ILE A 12 -8.73 -3.21 -27.11
N LYS A 13 -7.98 -2.12 -27.36
CA LYS A 13 -8.52 -0.91 -28.00
C LYS A 13 -9.03 -1.12 -29.43
N ARG A 14 -8.53 -2.12 -30.16
CA ARG A 14 -9.08 -2.46 -31.48
C ARG A 14 -10.49 -3.03 -31.39
N VAL A 15 -10.81 -3.75 -30.32
CA VAL A 15 -12.13 -4.37 -30.10
C VAL A 15 -13.05 -3.44 -29.30
N SER A 16 -12.49 -2.65 -28.38
CA SER A 16 -13.21 -1.67 -27.57
C SER A 16 -12.45 -0.35 -27.54
N PRO A 17 -12.68 0.56 -28.51
CA PRO A 17 -11.95 1.83 -28.62
C PRO A 17 -12.07 2.72 -27.38
N ASN A 18 -13.22 2.63 -26.70
CA ASN A 18 -13.54 3.44 -25.52
C ASN A 18 -12.97 2.89 -24.21
N VAL A 19 -12.26 1.75 -24.23
CA VAL A 19 -11.68 1.17 -23.02
C VAL A 19 -10.66 2.12 -22.40
N GLN A 20 -10.84 2.38 -21.11
CA GLN A 20 -9.89 3.15 -20.32
C GLN A 20 -8.88 2.21 -19.66
N TRP A 21 -7.61 2.61 -19.68
CA TRP A 21 -6.54 1.86 -19.03
C TRP A 21 -6.05 2.64 -17.81
N THR A 22 -6.30 2.09 -16.63
CA THR A 22 -5.80 2.62 -15.37
C THR A 22 -4.65 1.75 -14.87
N HIS A 23 -3.56 2.38 -14.44
CA HIS A 23 -2.52 1.65 -13.72
C HIS A 23 -2.96 1.44 -12.27
N CYS A 24 -2.63 0.27 -11.71
CA CYS A 24 -2.86 -0.03 -10.30
C CYS A 24 -2.26 1.06 -9.39
N MET A 25 -3.07 1.60 -8.47
CA MET A 25 -2.69 2.65 -7.52
C MET A 25 -1.56 2.21 -6.58
N ILE A 26 -1.59 0.96 -6.12
CA ILE A 26 -0.52 0.37 -5.30
C ILE A 26 0.79 0.29 -6.09
N HIS A 27 0.73 -0.05 -7.38
CA HIS A 27 1.92 -0.05 -8.22
C HIS A 27 2.47 1.37 -8.43
N ARG A 28 1.60 2.37 -8.63
CA ARG A 28 2.01 3.79 -8.71
C ARG A 28 2.64 4.28 -7.41
N GLU A 29 2.10 3.88 -6.26
CA GLU A 29 2.70 4.20 -4.95
C GLU A 29 4.10 3.60 -4.86
N ALA A 30 4.27 2.30 -5.13
CA ALA A 30 5.58 1.67 -5.11
C ALA A 30 6.58 2.35 -6.06
N LEU A 31 6.14 2.81 -7.24
CA LEU A 31 6.97 3.59 -8.17
C LEU A 31 7.31 4.99 -7.63
N GLY A 32 6.35 5.68 -7.03
CA GLY A 32 6.53 6.99 -6.42
C GLY A 32 7.48 6.97 -5.22
N SER A 33 7.50 5.86 -4.50
CA SER A 33 8.30 5.67 -3.30
C SER A 33 9.70 5.10 -3.56
N LYS A 34 9.99 4.63 -4.78
CA LYS A 34 11.20 3.86 -5.09
C LYS A 34 12.50 4.67 -4.99
N GLN A 35 12.46 5.97 -5.28
CA GLN A 35 13.67 6.77 -5.46
C GLN A 35 14.18 7.33 -4.13
N LEU A 36 15.46 7.07 -3.86
CA LEU A 36 16.19 7.57 -2.70
C LEU A 36 17.34 8.47 -3.17
N SER A 37 17.80 9.38 -2.30
CA SER A 37 19.08 10.06 -2.53
C SER A 37 20.23 9.05 -2.45
N ALA A 38 21.39 9.38 -3.02
CA ALA A 38 22.55 8.47 -3.04
C ALA A 38 22.93 8.01 -1.61
N ASP A 39 22.86 8.94 -0.65
CA ASP A 39 23.18 8.68 0.75
C ASP A 39 22.22 7.68 1.41
N LEU A 40 20.91 7.87 1.24
CA LEU A 40 19.90 6.93 1.76
C LEU A 40 19.90 5.59 1.00
N SER A 41 20.23 5.62 -0.30
CA SER A 41 20.38 4.41 -1.10
C SER A 41 21.54 3.56 -0.60
N ASN A 42 22.66 4.17 -0.19
CA ASN A 42 23.78 3.45 0.41
C ASN A 42 23.38 2.76 1.71
N VAL A 43 22.61 3.44 2.57
CA VAL A 43 22.07 2.83 3.81
C VAL A 43 21.20 1.62 3.49
N MET A 44 20.32 1.72 2.49
CA MET A 44 19.51 0.57 2.04
C MET A 44 20.37 -0.59 1.55
N THR A 45 21.41 -0.32 0.76
CA THR A 45 22.34 -1.34 0.27
C THR A 45 23.08 -2.03 1.42
N ASP A 46 23.56 -1.26 2.39
CA ASP A 46 24.26 -1.79 3.59
C ASP A 46 23.31 -2.67 4.42
N VAL A 47 22.05 -2.26 4.60
CA VAL A 47 21.02 -3.06 5.29
C VAL A 47 20.74 -4.37 4.55
N VAL A 48 20.51 -4.32 3.24
CA VAL A 48 20.24 -5.53 2.42
C VAL A 48 21.44 -6.47 2.46
N THR A 49 22.65 -5.93 2.38
CA THR A 49 23.90 -6.72 2.48
C THR A 49 24.00 -7.40 3.84
N THR A 50 23.68 -6.69 4.93
CA THR A 50 23.67 -7.22 6.29
C THR A 50 22.64 -8.35 6.46
N VAL A 51 21.40 -8.12 6.01
CA VAL A 51 20.34 -9.14 6.05
C VAL A 51 20.72 -10.38 5.26
N ASN A 52 21.26 -10.21 4.05
CA ASN A 52 21.73 -11.33 3.23
C ASN A 52 22.89 -12.06 3.89
N TYR A 53 23.83 -11.36 4.51
CA TYR A 53 24.94 -11.98 5.23
C TYR A 53 24.45 -12.91 6.35
N ILE A 54 23.43 -12.51 7.10
CA ILE A 54 22.83 -13.32 8.17
C ILE A 54 21.97 -14.47 7.61
N LYS A 55 21.17 -14.20 6.57
CA LYS A 55 20.13 -15.13 6.06
C LYS A 55 20.59 -16.14 5.03
N THR A 56 21.64 -15.86 4.27
CA THR A 56 22.08 -16.75 3.17
C THR A 56 22.63 -18.07 3.66
N ARG A 57 23.20 -18.13 4.87
CA ARG A 57 23.74 -19.36 5.46
C ARG A 57 22.91 -19.79 6.67
N PRO A 58 22.37 -21.03 6.68
CA PRO A 58 21.57 -21.53 7.81
C PRO A 58 22.30 -21.46 9.16
N VAL A 59 23.60 -21.73 9.17
CA VAL A 59 24.43 -21.67 10.39
C VAL A 59 24.47 -20.25 10.96
N LYS A 60 24.69 -19.24 10.12
CA LYS A 60 24.70 -17.83 10.53
C LYS A 60 23.35 -17.38 11.10
N SER A 61 22.27 -17.81 10.46
CA SER A 61 20.92 -17.54 10.97
C SER A 61 20.66 -18.18 12.34
N ARG A 62 21.17 -19.39 12.59
CA ARG A 62 21.03 -20.06 13.91
C ARG A 62 21.88 -19.39 14.98
N ILE A 63 23.13 -19.03 14.67
CA ILE A 63 24.02 -18.32 15.60
C ILE A 63 23.40 -16.95 15.96
N PHE A 64 22.94 -16.21 14.95
CA PHE A 64 22.27 -14.93 15.19
C PHE A 64 21.00 -15.09 16.05
N SER A 65 20.21 -16.15 15.82
CA SER A 65 19.02 -16.43 16.64
C SER A 65 19.38 -16.72 18.09
N ALA A 66 20.40 -17.54 18.33
CA ALA A 66 20.87 -17.84 19.68
C ALA A 66 21.38 -16.56 20.39
N LEU A 67 22.13 -15.71 19.68
CA LEU A 67 22.58 -14.42 20.20
C LEU A 67 21.40 -13.52 20.60
N CYS A 68 20.37 -13.42 19.76
CA CYS A 68 19.16 -12.65 20.10
C CYS A 68 18.43 -13.20 21.33
N GLU A 69 18.35 -14.53 21.46
CA GLU A 69 17.72 -15.17 22.63
C GLU A 69 18.51 -14.90 23.91
N GLU A 70 19.84 -15.01 23.87
CA GLU A 70 20.72 -14.70 25.00
C GLU A 70 20.66 -13.22 25.40
N MET A 71 20.50 -12.32 24.44
CA MET A 71 20.35 -10.88 24.68
C MET A 71 18.94 -10.47 25.13
N GLY A 72 17.99 -11.41 25.17
CA GLY A 72 16.60 -11.15 25.56
C GLY A 72 15.85 -10.28 24.55
N SER A 73 16.22 -10.32 23.27
CA SER A 73 15.57 -9.53 22.22
C SER A 73 14.15 -10.02 21.95
N ASP A 74 13.21 -9.10 21.68
CA ASP A 74 11.82 -9.44 21.30
C ASP A 74 11.72 -10.24 20.00
N HIS A 75 12.77 -10.19 19.17
CA HIS A 75 12.85 -10.86 17.90
C HIS A 75 14.15 -11.62 17.74
N THR A 76 14.05 -12.89 17.37
CA THR A 76 15.22 -13.78 17.22
C THR A 76 15.74 -13.85 15.78
N ALA A 77 15.14 -13.09 14.86
CA ALA A 77 15.50 -13.15 13.46
C ALA A 77 15.24 -11.83 12.72
N VAL A 78 16.17 -11.49 11.83
CA VAL A 78 15.92 -10.50 10.77
C VAL A 78 14.91 -11.04 9.75
N LEU A 79 14.26 -10.15 9.02
CA LEU A 79 13.32 -10.52 7.96
C LEU A 79 14.05 -10.62 6.61
N TYR A 80 13.74 -11.64 5.81
CA TYR A 80 14.30 -11.75 4.46
C TYR A 80 13.58 -10.78 3.51
N HIS A 81 14.35 -10.10 2.67
CA HIS A 81 13.84 -9.18 1.67
C HIS A 81 13.91 -9.80 0.26
N SER A 82 12.84 -9.65 -0.52
CA SER A 82 12.88 -9.79 -1.97
C SER A 82 12.44 -8.48 -2.60
N GLU A 83 13.13 -8.04 -3.65
CA GLU A 83 12.79 -6.79 -4.35
C GLU A 83 11.34 -6.75 -4.85
N SER A 84 10.77 -7.92 -5.13
CA SER A 84 9.40 -8.12 -5.57
C SER A 84 8.32 -7.77 -4.53
N ARG A 85 8.67 -7.65 -3.24
CA ARG A 85 7.72 -7.34 -2.16
C ARG A 85 8.06 -6.01 -1.51
N TRP A 86 7.72 -4.91 -2.19
CA TRP A 86 7.94 -3.54 -1.70
C TRP A 86 7.48 -3.33 -0.25
N LEU A 87 6.33 -3.88 0.14
CA LEU A 87 5.76 -3.79 1.50
C LEU A 87 6.63 -4.40 2.60
N SER A 88 7.52 -5.33 2.27
CA SER A 88 8.41 -5.91 3.27
C SER A 88 9.59 -5.00 3.62
N ARG A 89 9.89 -3.96 2.82
CA ARG A 89 11.03 -3.07 3.07
C ARG A 89 10.91 -2.33 4.39
N GLY A 90 9.74 -1.78 4.70
CA GLY A 90 9.49 -1.14 6.00
C GLY A 90 9.73 -2.09 7.16
N LYS A 91 9.08 -3.26 7.13
CA LYS A 91 9.24 -4.28 8.18
C LYS A 91 10.69 -4.76 8.35
N VAL A 92 11.42 -4.94 7.25
CA VAL A 92 12.84 -5.32 7.28
C VAL A 92 13.68 -4.23 7.94
N LEU A 93 13.48 -2.96 7.55
CA LEU A 93 14.20 -1.83 8.16
C LEU A 93 13.90 -1.70 9.66
N SER A 94 12.64 -1.82 10.06
CA SER A 94 12.24 -1.80 11.47
C SER A 94 12.92 -2.92 12.24
N ARG A 95 12.88 -4.16 11.72
CA ARG A 95 13.54 -5.29 12.36
C ARG A 95 15.06 -5.13 12.49
N VAL A 96 15.70 -4.59 11.46
CA VAL A 96 17.16 -4.36 11.48
C VAL A 96 17.51 -3.24 12.45
N PHE A 97 16.65 -2.23 12.58
CA PHE A 97 16.84 -1.14 13.53
C PHE A 97 16.60 -1.60 14.99
N GLU A 98 15.58 -2.42 15.23
CA GLU A 98 15.31 -3.06 16.52
C GLU A 98 16.51 -3.91 16.96
N LEU A 99 16.99 -4.80 16.07
CA LEU A 99 18.09 -5.72 16.35
C LEU A 99 19.49 -5.14 16.10
N ARG A 100 19.63 -3.81 16.07
CA ARG A 100 20.88 -3.15 15.71
C ARG A 100 22.05 -3.51 16.63
N HIS A 101 21.79 -3.81 17.91
CA HIS A 101 22.83 -4.13 18.89
C HIS A 101 23.35 -5.57 18.71
N GLU A 102 22.43 -6.51 18.51
CA GLU A 102 22.67 -7.92 18.21
C GLU A 102 23.41 -8.04 16.87
N ILE A 103 22.93 -7.34 15.84
CA ILE A 103 23.58 -7.29 14.52
C ILE A 103 25.01 -6.78 14.65
N ARG A 104 25.24 -5.74 15.44
CA ARG A 104 26.58 -5.17 15.66
C ARG A 104 27.51 -6.17 16.34
N ILE A 105 27.05 -6.89 17.36
CA ILE A 105 27.85 -7.91 18.07
C ILE A 105 28.16 -9.07 17.12
N PHE A 106 27.13 -9.60 16.45
CA PHE A 106 27.28 -10.68 15.47
C PHE A 106 28.30 -10.34 14.37
N LEU A 107 28.19 -9.15 13.76
CA LEU A 107 29.12 -8.73 12.71
C LEU A 107 30.56 -8.56 13.23
N LYS A 108 30.72 -8.13 14.48
CA LYS A 108 32.03 -7.97 15.12
C LYS A 108 32.71 -9.34 15.32
N GLU A 109 31.96 -10.33 15.81
CA GLU A 109 32.48 -11.70 16.01
C GLU A 109 32.83 -12.38 14.69
N GLU A 110 32.05 -12.11 13.65
CA GLU A 110 32.31 -12.59 12.29
C GLU A 110 33.42 -11.82 11.56
N GLY A 111 34.00 -10.78 12.17
CA GLY A 111 35.06 -9.97 11.58
C GLY A 111 34.63 -9.19 10.33
N SER A 112 33.36 -8.81 10.22
CA SER A 112 32.82 -8.11 9.05
C SER A 112 33.02 -6.60 9.11
N ASP A 113 33.43 -5.99 8.00
CA ASP A 113 33.54 -4.53 7.85
C ASP A 113 32.21 -3.78 8.03
N LEU A 114 31.07 -4.48 7.87
CA LEU A 114 29.74 -3.93 8.11
C LEU A 114 29.55 -3.49 9.57
N THR A 115 30.33 -4.03 10.51
CA THR A 115 30.34 -3.61 11.92
C THR A 115 30.55 -2.10 12.07
N ASN A 116 31.41 -1.51 11.23
CA ASN A 116 31.70 -0.08 11.26
C ASN A 116 30.46 0.78 10.99
N LYS A 117 29.52 0.28 10.16
CA LYS A 117 28.25 0.95 9.87
C LYS A 117 27.36 1.00 11.10
N PHE A 118 27.22 -0.12 11.80
CA PHE A 118 26.40 -0.24 13.02
C PHE A 118 27.05 0.40 14.27
N ASN A 119 28.31 0.85 14.17
CA ASN A 119 28.94 1.73 15.17
C ASN A 119 28.76 3.23 14.83
N CYS A 120 28.28 3.57 13.63
CA CYS A 120 28.18 4.95 13.19
C CYS A 120 26.79 5.54 13.52
N ASN A 121 26.74 6.53 14.41
CA ASN A 121 25.49 7.20 14.78
C ASN A 121 24.78 7.85 13.59
N ASN A 122 25.53 8.41 12.63
CA ASN A 122 24.93 8.99 11.43
C ASN A 122 24.24 7.93 10.55
N PHE A 123 24.83 6.74 10.43
CA PHE A 123 24.20 5.60 9.76
C PHE A 123 22.93 5.15 10.49
N LEU A 124 22.99 4.99 11.81
CA LEU A 124 21.86 4.55 12.62
C LEU A 124 20.70 5.56 12.61
N MET A 125 20.98 6.87 12.62
CA MET A 125 19.94 7.89 12.44
C MET A 125 19.26 7.81 11.06
N LYS A 126 20.02 7.61 9.99
CA LYS A 126 19.44 7.41 8.64
C LYS A 126 18.62 6.13 8.55
N LEU A 127 19.09 5.06 9.18
CA LEU A 127 18.36 3.79 9.27
C LEU A 127 17.04 3.95 10.03
N ALA A 128 17.06 4.63 11.18
CA ALA A 128 15.86 4.94 11.97
C ALA A 128 14.84 5.74 11.15
N TYR A 129 15.31 6.80 10.48
CA TYR A 129 14.47 7.59 9.58
C TYR A 129 13.86 6.75 8.44
N LEU A 130 14.67 5.91 7.78
CA LEU A 130 14.18 5.05 6.70
C LEU A 130 13.15 4.04 7.23
N SER A 131 13.37 3.45 8.40
CA SER A 131 12.38 2.59 9.07
C SER A 131 11.05 3.31 9.22
N ASP A 132 11.04 4.49 9.85
CA ASP A 132 9.82 5.26 10.08
C ASP A 132 9.12 5.69 8.79
N MET A 133 9.88 6.17 7.80
CA MET A 133 9.30 6.62 6.51
C MET A 133 8.69 5.44 5.74
N PHE A 134 9.37 4.29 5.69
CA PHE A 134 8.84 3.11 5.00
C PHE A 134 7.66 2.47 5.75
N LEU A 135 7.58 2.59 7.08
CA LEU A 135 6.39 2.22 7.83
C LEU A 135 5.18 3.07 7.42
N LYS A 136 5.35 4.39 7.27
CA LYS A 136 4.29 5.31 6.81
C LYS A 136 3.85 5.02 5.38
N LEU A 137 4.78 4.68 4.50
CA LEU A 137 4.47 4.23 3.14
C LEU A 137 3.69 2.91 3.13
N ASN A 138 4.07 1.96 4.00
CA ASN A 138 3.35 0.72 4.17
C ASN A 138 1.93 0.96 4.74
N GLU A 139 1.76 1.91 5.66
CA GLU A 139 0.44 2.31 6.17
C GLU A 139 -0.45 2.86 5.04
N LEU A 140 0.07 3.78 4.21
CA LEU A 140 -0.65 4.28 3.03
C LEU A 140 -1.07 3.11 2.12
N ASN A 141 -0.15 2.19 1.85
CA ASN A 141 -0.42 1.04 1.00
C ASN A 141 -1.54 0.15 1.57
N LEU A 142 -1.51 -0.16 2.87
CA LEU A 142 -2.56 -0.91 3.54
C LEU A 142 -3.91 -0.18 3.51
N GLN A 143 -3.92 1.14 3.68
CA GLN A 143 -5.15 1.94 3.56
C GLN A 143 -5.77 1.84 2.16
N MET A 144 -4.95 1.73 1.11
CA MET A 144 -5.41 1.54 -0.28
C MET A 144 -5.94 0.12 -0.56
N GLN A 145 -5.56 -0.88 0.25
CA GLN A 145 -6.03 -2.27 0.14
C GLN A 145 -7.40 -2.53 0.80
N SER A 146 -8.09 -1.48 1.25
CA SER A 146 -9.40 -1.62 1.88
C SER A 146 -10.49 -2.07 0.90
N THR A 147 -11.50 -2.79 1.39
CA THR A 147 -12.64 -3.21 0.58
C THR A 147 -13.61 -2.05 0.36
N ASN A 148 -14.24 -1.96 -0.82
CA ASN A 148 -15.14 -0.86 -1.22
C ASN A 148 -14.43 0.49 -1.44
N THR A 149 -13.21 0.42 -1.95
CA THR A 149 -12.35 1.59 -2.14
C THR A 149 -12.23 1.90 -3.64
N HIS A 150 -12.80 3.02 -4.03
CA HIS A 150 -12.86 3.48 -5.42
C HIS A 150 -11.78 4.53 -5.69
N LEU A 151 -11.58 4.89 -6.97
CA LEU A 151 -10.61 5.91 -7.39
C LEU A 151 -10.71 7.23 -6.59
N PRO A 152 -11.91 7.79 -6.33
CA PRO A 152 -12.04 9.02 -5.53
C PRO A 152 -11.46 8.87 -4.11
N HIS A 153 -11.72 7.75 -3.43
CA HIS A 153 -11.18 7.50 -2.09
C HIS A 153 -9.67 7.32 -2.09
N LEU A 154 -9.11 6.65 -3.11
CA LEU A 154 -7.66 6.42 -3.22
C LEU A 154 -6.90 7.73 -3.47
N THR A 155 -7.47 8.61 -4.31
CA THR A 155 -6.89 9.94 -4.54
C THR A 155 -6.89 10.77 -3.27
N ASP A 156 -7.90 10.64 -2.39
CA ASP A 156 -7.92 11.31 -1.08
C ASP A 156 -6.80 10.79 -0.15
N LYS A 157 -6.60 9.46 -0.11
CA LYS A 157 -5.53 8.85 0.69
C LYS A 157 -4.15 9.33 0.24
N VAL A 158 -3.92 9.37 -1.07
CA VAL A 158 -2.66 9.86 -1.64
C VAL A 158 -2.49 11.36 -1.37
N THR A 159 -3.53 12.16 -1.58
CA THR A 159 -3.51 13.61 -1.32
C THR A 159 -3.21 13.91 0.14
N SER A 160 -3.86 13.18 1.06
CA SER A 160 -3.59 13.27 2.50
C SER A 160 -2.12 12.94 2.81
N PHE A 161 -1.57 11.88 2.22
CA PHE A 161 -0.17 11.51 2.42
C PHE A 161 0.80 12.58 1.91
N VAL A 162 0.57 13.15 0.73
CA VAL A 162 1.39 14.23 0.16
C VAL A 162 1.35 15.49 1.05
N ARG A 163 0.17 15.83 1.62
CA ARG A 163 0.04 16.92 2.59
C ARG A 163 0.79 16.62 3.89
N LYS A 164 0.75 15.37 4.37
CA LYS A 164 1.53 14.93 5.55
C LYS A 164 3.03 15.03 5.28
N LEU A 165 3.53 14.67 4.09
CA LEU A 165 4.94 14.85 3.71
C LEU A 165 5.37 16.32 3.82
N GLU A 166 4.54 17.26 3.36
CA GLU A 166 4.85 18.69 3.50
C GLU A 166 4.90 19.11 4.97
N MET A 167 3.90 18.72 5.75
CA MET A 167 3.86 19.01 7.19
C MET A 167 5.09 18.44 7.92
N TRP A 168 5.45 17.17 7.68
CA TRP A 168 6.63 16.54 8.30
C TRP A 168 7.92 17.25 7.90
N LYS A 169 8.05 17.63 6.62
CA LYS A 169 9.21 18.38 6.13
C LYS A 169 9.36 19.73 6.84
N GLN A 170 8.27 20.44 7.12
CA GLN A 170 8.34 21.69 7.87
C GLN A 170 8.72 21.44 9.34
N ARG A 171 8.08 20.49 10.01
CA ARG A 171 8.42 20.13 11.41
C ARG A 171 9.88 19.72 11.58
N VAL A 172 10.42 18.94 10.65
CA VAL A 172 11.82 18.50 10.67
C VAL A 172 12.79 19.69 10.48
N LYS A 173 12.41 20.76 9.76
CA LYS A 173 13.22 21.98 9.70
C LYS A 173 13.34 22.66 11.06
N ASP A 174 12.27 22.61 11.84
CA ASP A 174 12.20 23.19 13.18
C ASP A 174 12.80 22.25 14.24
N GLY A 175 13.42 21.14 13.82
CA GLY A 175 14.01 20.13 14.70
C GLY A 175 13.01 19.15 15.31
N ASN A 176 11.70 19.30 15.04
CA ASN A 176 10.67 18.40 15.54
C ASN A 176 10.61 17.12 14.69
N VAL A 177 10.90 15.98 15.32
CA VAL A 177 10.86 14.63 14.72
C VAL A 177 9.80 13.74 15.37
N ASP A 178 8.78 14.29 16.02
CA ASP A 178 7.75 13.50 16.73
C ASP A 178 7.01 12.49 15.85
N SER A 179 6.96 12.74 14.55
CA SER A 179 6.37 11.81 13.59
C SER A 179 7.27 10.63 13.24
N PHE A 180 8.52 10.58 13.70
CA PHE A 180 9.53 9.57 13.38
C PHE A 180 10.00 8.93 14.69
N GLU A 181 9.22 7.98 15.20
CA GLU A 181 9.39 7.41 16.55
C GLU A 181 10.74 6.72 16.75
N ASN A 182 11.19 5.91 15.77
CA ASN A 182 12.49 5.25 15.86
C ASN A 182 13.62 6.27 15.88
N LEU A 183 13.55 7.29 15.02
CA LEU A 183 14.56 8.35 14.99
C LEU A 183 14.55 9.17 16.28
N LYS A 184 13.36 9.52 16.78
CA LYS A 184 13.19 10.29 18.02
C LYS A 184 13.80 9.55 19.21
N SER A 185 13.37 8.31 19.46
CA SER A 185 13.92 7.48 20.55
C SER A 185 15.43 7.38 20.42
N PHE A 186 15.95 7.10 19.23
CA PHE A 186 17.40 6.97 19.03
C PHE A 186 18.18 8.23 19.43
N ILE A 187 17.68 9.40 19.03
CA ILE A 187 18.30 10.68 19.34
C ILE A 187 18.26 10.96 20.85
N GLU A 188 17.09 10.73 21.48
CA GLU A 188 16.87 10.99 22.90
C GLU A 188 17.70 10.03 23.78
N ASP A 189 17.63 8.73 23.51
CA ASP A 189 18.32 7.68 24.27
C ASP A 189 19.85 7.85 24.23
N ASN A 190 20.37 8.34 23.10
CA ASN A 190 21.82 8.55 22.91
C ASN A 190 22.25 10.00 23.12
N LYS A 191 21.34 10.91 23.50
CA LYS A 191 21.60 12.36 23.70
C LYS A 191 22.32 13.01 22.50
N LEU A 192 21.89 12.69 21.29
CA LEU A 192 22.51 13.15 20.05
C LEU A 192 21.83 14.41 19.50
N GLN A 193 22.51 15.11 18.60
CA GLN A 193 21.88 16.09 17.72
C GLN A 193 21.44 15.42 16.41
N ASN A 194 20.32 15.87 15.85
CA ASN A 194 19.84 15.36 14.58
C ASN A 194 20.66 15.91 13.40
N THR A 195 21.69 15.16 12.99
CA THR A 195 22.54 15.51 11.84
C THR A 195 21.95 15.12 10.48
N VAL A 196 20.81 14.42 10.46
CA VAL A 196 20.21 13.86 9.24
C VAL A 196 19.03 14.69 8.69
N ILE A 197 18.72 15.84 9.31
CA ILE A 197 17.71 16.80 8.83
C ILE A 197 17.82 17.11 7.32
N PRO A 198 19.03 17.39 6.75
CA PRO A 198 19.15 17.69 5.32
C PRO A 198 18.68 16.54 4.43
N CYS A 199 19.10 15.30 4.71
CA CYS A 199 18.72 14.14 3.89
C CYS A 199 17.24 13.78 4.05
N MET A 200 16.65 14.01 5.23
CA MET A 200 15.21 13.85 5.45
C MET A 200 14.41 14.80 4.55
N LYS A 201 14.75 16.09 4.56
CA LYS A 201 14.08 17.12 3.76
C LYS A 201 14.20 16.87 2.27
N GLU A 202 15.39 16.48 1.81
CA GLU A 202 15.63 16.13 0.40
C GLU A 202 14.74 14.95 -0.01
N HIS A 203 14.74 13.87 0.78
CA HIS A 203 13.94 12.68 0.49
C HIS A 203 12.43 12.98 0.48
N MET A 204 11.91 13.72 1.47
CA MET A 204 10.49 14.09 1.49
C MET A 204 10.10 14.95 0.27
N SER A 205 10.96 15.88 -0.13
CA SER A 205 10.72 16.71 -1.32
C SER A 205 10.72 15.87 -2.61
N ALA A 206 11.62 14.89 -2.71
CA ALA A 206 11.64 13.94 -3.82
C ALA A 206 10.37 13.07 -3.83
N LEU A 207 9.96 12.52 -2.68
CA LEU A 207 8.72 11.76 -2.55
C LEU A 207 7.52 12.59 -3.00
N GLN A 208 7.38 13.83 -2.51
CA GLN A 208 6.31 14.72 -2.97
C GLN A 208 6.30 14.84 -4.49
N LYS A 209 7.43 15.21 -5.11
CA LYS A 209 7.53 15.36 -6.56
C LYS A 209 7.17 14.09 -7.32
N HIS A 210 7.57 12.91 -6.83
CA HIS A 210 7.24 11.64 -7.47
C HIS A 210 5.79 11.25 -7.31
N PHE A 211 5.23 11.39 -6.11
CA PHE A 211 3.79 11.17 -5.90
C PHE A 211 2.97 12.13 -6.77
N GLN A 212 3.39 13.39 -6.88
CA GLN A 212 2.78 14.33 -7.82
C GLN A 212 2.86 13.82 -9.26
N ARG A 213 4.03 13.36 -9.72
CA ARG A 213 4.21 12.83 -11.08
C ARG A 213 3.37 11.58 -11.37
N TYR A 214 3.26 10.64 -10.42
CA TYR A 214 2.57 9.36 -10.63
C TYR A 214 1.06 9.44 -10.38
N PHE A 215 0.58 10.42 -9.60
CA PHE A 215 -0.83 10.55 -9.23
C PHE A 215 -1.51 11.83 -9.74
N LEU A 216 -0.85 13.00 -9.76
CA LEU A 216 -1.44 14.29 -10.15
C LEU A 216 -1.53 14.53 -11.67
N VAL A 217 -1.63 13.46 -12.45
CA VAL A 217 -2.25 13.57 -13.79
C VAL A 217 -3.78 13.73 -13.65
N GLN A 218 -4.34 13.50 -12.46
CA GLN A 218 -5.76 13.64 -12.13
C GLN A 218 -5.91 14.73 -11.06
N ASP A 219 -6.62 15.81 -11.38
CA ASP A 219 -7.00 16.82 -10.39
C ASP A 219 -7.93 16.14 -9.38
N SER A 220 -7.65 16.29 -8.07
CA SER A 220 -8.52 15.70 -7.05
C SER A 220 -9.97 16.17 -7.22
N LYS A 221 -10.18 17.37 -7.76
CA LYS A 221 -11.51 17.96 -7.99
C LYS A 221 -12.34 17.26 -9.06
N GLU A 222 -11.72 16.48 -9.94
CA GLU A 222 -12.39 15.72 -11.00
C GLU A 222 -13.49 14.79 -10.45
N TYR A 223 -13.33 14.34 -9.20
CA TYR A 223 -14.25 13.41 -8.55
C TYR A 223 -15.18 14.05 -7.53
N ASP A 224 -15.16 15.38 -7.34
CA ASP A 224 -15.95 16.04 -6.30
C ASP A 224 -17.46 15.83 -6.52
N TRP A 225 -17.93 15.91 -7.77
CA TRP A 225 -19.32 15.62 -8.13
C TRP A 225 -19.75 14.17 -7.86
N ILE A 226 -18.79 13.24 -7.76
CA ILE A 226 -19.06 11.85 -7.35
C ILE A 226 -19.06 11.74 -5.83
N ARG A 227 -18.07 12.35 -5.17
CA ARG A 227 -17.88 12.28 -3.71
C ARG A 227 -18.98 12.99 -2.93
N ASP A 228 -19.43 14.13 -3.42
CA ASP A 228 -20.48 14.94 -2.82
C ASP A 228 -21.23 15.72 -3.92
N PRO A 229 -22.12 15.05 -4.68
CA PRO A 229 -22.86 15.69 -5.77
C PRO A 229 -23.64 16.92 -5.30
N PHE A 230 -24.11 16.95 -4.05
CA PHE A 230 -24.97 18.02 -3.53
C PHE A 230 -24.23 19.29 -3.13
N SER A 231 -22.89 19.26 -3.04
CA SER A 231 -22.07 20.44 -2.73
C SER A 231 -21.06 20.77 -3.83
N ALA A 232 -20.94 19.92 -4.85
CA ALA A 232 -19.98 20.09 -5.94
C ALA A 232 -20.55 20.87 -7.12
N THR A 233 -19.66 21.47 -7.91
CA THR A 233 -20.00 22.02 -9.22
C THR A 233 -19.98 20.92 -10.29
N PRO A 234 -20.83 21.02 -11.33
CA PRO A 234 -20.75 20.09 -12.45
C PRO A 234 -19.35 20.16 -13.12
N PRO A 235 -18.80 19.03 -13.59
CA PRO A 235 -17.59 19.01 -14.40
C PRO A 235 -17.75 19.85 -15.68
N ALA A 236 -16.67 20.52 -16.08
CA ALA A 236 -16.67 21.41 -17.24
C ALA A 236 -16.88 20.70 -18.59
N ASP A 237 -16.75 19.36 -18.61
CA ASP A 237 -16.94 18.50 -19.77
C ASP A 237 -18.26 17.72 -19.72
N PHE A 238 -19.23 18.20 -18.94
CA PHE A 238 -20.61 17.74 -19.03
C PHE A 238 -21.27 18.30 -20.28
N SER A 239 -22.06 17.46 -20.95
CA SER A 239 -23.02 17.91 -21.97
C SER A 239 -24.21 18.59 -21.30
N THR A 240 -24.96 19.40 -22.06
CA THR A 240 -26.17 20.07 -21.56
C THR A 240 -27.15 19.09 -20.89
N SER A 241 -27.36 17.91 -21.47
CA SER A 241 -28.25 16.90 -20.87
C SER A 241 -27.69 16.26 -19.60
N GLU A 242 -26.36 16.19 -19.43
CA GLU A 242 -25.75 15.77 -18.17
C GLU A 242 -25.87 16.86 -17.10
N GLU A 243 -25.70 18.13 -17.48
CA GLU A 243 -25.91 19.26 -16.57
C GLU A 243 -27.37 19.35 -16.10
N GLU A 244 -28.35 19.17 -17.00
CA GLU A 244 -29.77 19.11 -16.64
C GLU A 244 -30.05 17.99 -15.62
N GLN A 245 -29.57 16.76 -15.89
CA GLN A 245 -29.69 15.66 -14.92
C GLN A 245 -28.99 15.96 -13.60
N PHE A 246 -27.88 16.71 -13.63
CA PHE A 246 -27.13 17.05 -12.43
C PHE A 246 -27.88 18.06 -11.58
N ILE A 247 -28.50 19.05 -12.21
CA ILE A 247 -29.39 20.02 -11.55
C ILE A 247 -30.59 19.30 -10.91
N ASP A 248 -31.24 18.40 -11.64
CA ASP A 248 -32.37 17.65 -11.13
C ASP A 248 -31.98 16.74 -9.96
N LEU A 249 -30.87 16.00 -10.09
CA LEU A 249 -30.34 15.12 -9.04
C LEU A 249 -30.01 15.91 -7.77
N THR A 250 -29.31 17.04 -7.90
CA THR A 250 -28.87 17.85 -6.75
C THR A 250 -30.04 18.60 -6.08
N SER A 251 -31.14 18.79 -6.79
CA SER A 251 -32.41 19.32 -6.28
C SER A 251 -33.31 18.25 -5.63
N ASP A 252 -33.03 16.96 -5.84
CA ASP A 252 -33.83 15.85 -5.29
C ASP A 252 -33.48 15.58 -3.80
N SER A 253 -34.39 16.03 -2.92
CA SER A 253 -34.29 15.81 -1.47
C SER A 253 -34.30 14.33 -1.06
N THR A 254 -34.99 13.46 -1.81
CA THR A 254 -35.04 12.01 -1.55
C THR A 254 -33.68 11.40 -1.83
N LYS A 255 -33.05 11.76 -2.96
CA LYS A 255 -31.70 11.30 -3.30
C LYS A 255 -30.69 11.80 -2.26
N ARG A 256 -30.82 13.04 -1.79
CA ARG A 256 -29.95 13.58 -0.73
C ARG A 256 -30.03 12.80 0.57
N LEU A 257 -31.23 12.40 0.99
CA LEU A 257 -31.42 11.54 2.16
C LEU A 257 -30.84 10.13 1.94
N GLN A 258 -31.06 9.55 0.76
CA GLN A 258 -30.52 8.24 0.41
C GLN A 258 -28.99 8.22 0.42
N PHE A 259 -28.35 9.27 -0.12
CA PHE A 259 -26.90 9.43 -0.16
C PHE A 259 -26.25 9.26 1.22
N ASN A 260 -26.82 9.86 2.25
CA ASN A 260 -26.31 9.78 3.63
C ASN A 260 -26.48 8.39 4.27
N SER A 261 -27.33 7.53 3.71
CA SER A 261 -27.67 6.21 4.26
C SER A 261 -27.03 5.04 3.50
N GLN A 262 -26.34 5.31 2.39
CA GLN A 262 -25.83 4.29 1.46
C GLN A 262 -24.33 4.40 1.25
N THR A 263 -23.73 3.32 0.74
CA THR A 263 -22.36 3.39 0.23
C THR A 263 -22.33 4.16 -1.09
N LEU A 264 -21.18 4.76 -1.41
CA LEU A 264 -21.00 5.53 -2.65
C LEU A 264 -21.42 4.74 -3.90
N ALA A 265 -20.98 3.48 -4.01
CA ALA A 265 -21.36 2.62 -5.13
C ALA A 265 -22.87 2.33 -5.18
N ALA A 266 -23.49 2.01 -4.03
CA ALA A 266 -24.92 1.73 -3.98
C ALA A 266 -25.77 2.93 -4.37
N PHE A 267 -25.38 4.13 -3.92
CA PHE A 267 -26.02 5.38 -4.30
C PHE A 267 -25.98 5.60 -5.82
N TRP A 268 -24.79 5.54 -6.43
CA TRP A 268 -24.64 5.77 -7.88
C TRP A 268 -25.30 4.70 -8.74
N ILE A 269 -25.40 3.44 -8.27
CA ILE A 269 -26.23 2.40 -8.91
C ILE A 269 -27.73 2.77 -8.85
N GLY A 270 -28.18 3.38 -7.76
CA GLY A 270 -29.55 3.88 -7.64
C GLY A 270 -29.82 5.09 -8.54
N VAL A 271 -28.85 6.01 -8.65
CA VAL A 271 -28.92 7.19 -9.54
C VAL A 271 -29.03 6.77 -11.00
N ASP A 272 -28.34 5.72 -11.44
CA ASP A 272 -28.39 5.22 -12.82
C ASP A 272 -29.81 4.88 -13.34
N LYS A 273 -30.74 4.57 -12.43
CA LYS A 273 -32.13 4.26 -12.81
C LYS A 273 -32.93 5.50 -13.21
N ASP A 274 -32.73 6.60 -12.49
CA ASP A 274 -33.51 7.83 -12.64
C ASP A 274 -32.75 8.89 -13.47
N TYR A 275 -31.41 8.87 -13.38
CA TYR A 275 -30.48 9.77 -14.06
C TYR A 275 -29.38 8.97 -14.79
N PRO A 276 -29.72 8.27 -15.89
CA PRO A 276 -28.84 7.27 -16.51
C PRO A 276 -27.57 7.85 -17.15
N LEU A 277 -27.52 9.14 -17.50
CA LEU A 277 -26.29 9.73 -18.05
C LEU A 277 -25.25 9.88 -16.95
N LEU A 278 -25.67 10.43 -15.81
CA LEU A 278 -24.82 10.60 -14.64
C LEU A 278 -24.43 9.27 -14.00
N GLY A 279 -25.40 8.37 -13.83
CA GLY A 279 -25.16 7.04 -13.26
C GLY A 279 -24.11 6.27 -14.02
N LYS A 280 -24.24 6.15 -15.35
CA LYS A 280 -23.23 5.49 -16.20
C LYS A 280 -21.86 6.13 -16.08
N ARG A 281 -21.78 7.47 -16.07
CA ARG A 281 -20.51 8.19 -15.97
C ARG A 281 -19.84 7.99 -14.61
N ALA A 282 -20.60 8.07 -13.52
CA ALA A 282 -20.08 7.82 -12.18
C ALA A 282 -19.65 6.35 -12.02
N LEU A 283 -20.46 5.40 -12.50
CA LEU A 283 -20.12 3.98 -12.47
C LEU A 283 -18.86 3.67 -13.29
N ALA A 284 -18.63 4.33 -14.43
CA ALA A 284 -17.39 4.17 -15.18
C ALA A 284 -16.13 4.56 -14.38
N ILE A 285 -16.26 5.44 -13.38
CA ILE A 285 -15.18 5.84 -12.46
C ILE A 285 -15.10 4.95 -11.22
N LEU A 286 -16.24 4.43 -10.73
CA LEU A 286 -16.31 3.60 -9.52
C LEU A 286 -16.04 2.11 -9.76
N LEU A 287 -16.36 1.60 -10.95
CA LEU A 287 -16.22 0.19 -11.33
C LEU A 287 -14.77 -0.31 -11.46
N PRO A 288 -13.79 0.48 -11.96
CA PRO A 288 -12.43 -0.01 -12.11
C PRO A 288 -11.86 -0.51 -10.78
N PHE A 289 -11.26 -1.71 -10.81
CA PHE A 289 -10.41 -2.18 -9.72
C PHE A 289 -9.14 -1.34 -9.68
N ALA A 290 -9.17 -0.29 -8.86
CA ALA A 290 -8.08 0.65 -8.78
C ALA A 290 -6.81 0.06 -8.14
N THR A 291 -6.91 -1.10 -7.48
CA THR A 291 -5.79 -1.83 -6.88
C THR A 291 -5.78 -3.30 -7.32
N SER A 292 -4.59 -3.92 -7.27
CA SER A 292 -4.43 -5.37 -7.49
C SER A 292 -4.85 -6.22 -6.29
N TYR A 293 -5.38 -5.61 -5.23
CA TYR A 293 -5.65 -6.28 -3.96
C TYR A 293 -6.54 -7.51 -4.11
N LEU A 294 -7.68 -7.41 -4.82
CA LEU A 294 -8.57 -8.55 -5.02
C LEU A 294 -7.89 -9.68 -5.82
N CYS A 295 -7.02 -9.32 -6.78
CA CYS A 295 -6.22 -10.31 -7.50
C CYS A 295 -5.21 -10.99 -6.56
N GLU A 296 -4.53 -10.22 -5.70
CA GLU A 296 -3.56 -10.74 -4.72
C GLU A 296 -4.21 -11.62 -3.66
N VAL A 297 -5.43 -11.29 -3.21
CA VAL A 297 -6.26 -12.15 -2.35
C VAL A 297 -6.56 -13.47 -3.06
N GLY A 298 -6.97 -13.42 -4.33
CA GLY A 298 -7.19 -14.62 -5.14
C GLY A 298 -5.95 -15.49 -5.26
N PHE A 299 -4.80 -14.91 -5.62
CA PHE A 299 -3.54 -15.65 -5.70
C PHE A 299 -3.10 -16.23 -4.35
N SER A 300 -3.30 -15.50 -3.26
CA SER A 300 -3.00 -15.98 -1.92
C SER A 300 -3.87 -17.17 -1.55
N ALA A 301 -5.18 -17.11 -1.84
CA ALA A 301 -6.09 -18.23 -1.66
C ALA A 301 -5.65 -19.46 -2.49
N VAL A 302 -5.27 -19.26 -3.76
CA VAL A 302 -4.71 -20.33 -4.60
C VAL A 302 -3.46 -20.94 -3.97
N ALA A 303 -2.52 -20.12 -3.48
CA ALA A 303 -1.29 -20.60 -2.85
C ALA A 303 -1.57 -21.42 -1.58
N SER A 304 -2.54 -21.00 -0.76
CA SER A 304 -2.99 -21.74 0.41
C SER A 304 -3.67 -23.06 0.05
N ILE A 305 -4.57 -23.05 -0.95
CA ILE A 305 -5.29 -24.25 -1.42
C ILE A 305 -4.32 -25.27 -2.02
N LYS A 306 -3.31 -24.82 -2.78
CA LYS A 306 -2.30 -25.65 -3.43
C LYS A 306 -1.16 -26.14 -2.52
N THR A 307 -1.26 -25.96 -1.21
CA THR A 307 -0.26 -26.50 -0.26
C THR A 307 -0.19 -28.04 -0.32
N LYS A 308 0.88 -28.61 0.27
CA LYS A 308 1.34 -30.02 0.17
C LYS A 308 0.29 -31.13 0.26
N TYR A 309 -0.91 -30.86 0.77
CA TYR A 309 -1.99 -31.82 1.01
C TYR A 309 -3.07 -31.88 -0.10
N ARG A 310 -3.04 -31.02 -1.13
CA ARG A 310 -4.02 -31.05 -2.23
C ARG A 310 -3.37 -30.79 -3.60
N SER A 311 -3.03 -31.88 -4.29
CA SER A 311 -2.43 -31.88 -5.64
C SER A 311 -3.45 -31.83 -6.79
N LYS A 312 -4.74 -31.59 -6.53
CA LYS A 312 -5.75 -31.48 -7.60
C LYS A 312 -5.65 -30.10 -8.28
N LEU A 313 -5.65 -30.10 -9.62
CA LEU A 313 -5.53 -28.89 -10.44
C LEU A 313 -6.81 -28.05 -10.48
N ASP A 314 -7.97 -28.70 -10.31
CA ASP A 314 -9.26 -28.02 -10.26
C ASP A 314 -9.51 -27.52 -8.82
N ILE A 315 -9.51 -26.20 -8.69
CA ILE A 315 -9.70 -25.47 -7.43
C ILE A 315 -10.80 -24.41 -7.58
N GLU A 316 -11.59 -24.46 -8.66
CA GLU A 316 -12.54 -23.40 -8.99
C GLU A 316 -13.57 -23.18 -7.87
N ASN A 317 -14.13 -24.30 -7.36
CA ASN A 317 -15.14 -24.27 -6.31
C ASN A 317 -14.55 -23.77 -4.99
N GLU A 318 -13.38 -24.27 -4.60
CA GLU A 318 -12.67 -23.84 -3.39
C GLU A 318 -12.30 -22.36 -3.45
N LEU A 319 -11.82 -21.91 -4.60
CA LEU A 319 -11.44 -20.50 -4.79
C LEU A 319 -12.68 -19.61 -4.70
N ARG A 320 -13.81 -19.98 -5.32
CA ARG A 320 -15.07 -19.25 -5.19
C ARG A 320 -15.50 -19.11 -3.74
N VAL A 321 -15.40 -20.17 -2.95
CA VAL A 321 -15.71 -20.13 -1.51
C VAL A 321 -14.71 -19.25 -0.75
N ALA A 322 -13.42 -19.36 -1.04
CA ALA A 322 -12.36 -18.66 -0.32
C ALA A 322 -12.34 -17.14 -0.55
N VAL A 323 -12.73 -16.68 -1.74
CA VAL A 323 -12.72 -15.24 -2.09
C VAL A 323 -14.08 -14.57 -1.94
N SER A 324 -15.15 -15.34 -1.78
CA SER A 324 -16.51 -14.81 -1.65
C SER A 324 -16.78 -14.29 -0.24
N LYS A 325 -17.49 -13.15 -0.17
CA LYS A 325 -18.06 -12.62 1.08
C LYS A 325 -19.46 -13.18 1.38
N LEU A 326 -20.02 -13.99 0.48
CA LEU A 326 -21.33 -14.61 0.68
C LEU A 326 -21.20 -15.72 1.72
N GLN A 327 -21.98 -15.62 2.80
CA GLN A 327 -22.08 -16.71 3.76
C GLN A 327 -22.85 -17.88 3.15
N PRO A 328 -22.24 -19.08 3.05
CA PRO A 328 -22.96 -20.27 2.62
C PRO A 328 -24.10 -20.58 3.60
N ARG A 329 -25.25 -21.02 3.08
CA ARG A 329 -26.36 -21.49 3.93
C ARG A 329 -26.05 -22.89 4.45
N PHE A 330 -25.13 -22.99 5.42
CA PHE A 330 -24.63 -24.27 5.93
C PHE A 330 -25.74 -25.20 6.41
N GLU A 331 -26.74 -24.69 7.12
CA GLU A 331 -27.89 -25.48 7.58
C GLU A 331 -28.66 -26.16 6.43
N LYS A 332 -28.89 -25.42 5.33
CA LYS A 332 -29.54 -25.95 4.12
C LYS A 332 -28.65 -26.99 3.41
N ILE A 333 -27.34 -26.79 3.42
CA ILE A 333 -26.38 -27.71 2.79
C ILE A 333 -26.29 -29.00 3.61
N CYS A 334 -26.22 -28.90 4.94
CA CYS A 334 -26.14 -30.04 5.86
C CYS A 334 -27.44 -30.86 5.86
N SER A 335 -28.61 -30.21 5.84
CA SER A 335 -29.91 -30.92 5.77
C SER A 335 -30.10 -31.72 4.47
N ASN A 336 -29.44 -31.32 3.38
CA ASN A 336 -29.47 -32.04 2.10
C ASN A 336 -28.40 -33.13 1.97
N ARG A 337 -27.57 -33.36 3.00
CA ARG A 337 -26.51 -34.37 3.00
C ARG A 337 -26.79 -35.40 4.10
N GLN A 338 -26.87 -36.68 3.73
CA GLN A 338 -26.94 -37.75 4.71
C GLN A 338 -25.59 -37.83 5.45
N ALA A 339 -25.60 -37.68 6.78
CA ALA A 339 -24.40 -37.86 7.58
C ALA A 339 -23.94 -39.31 7.45
N HIS A 340 -22.69 -39.55 7.05
CA HIS A 340 -22.10 -40.87 7.16
C HIS A 340 -21.91 -41.17 8.65
N THR A 341 -22.73 -42.05 9.19
CA THR A 341 -22.44 -42.70 10.46
C THR A 341 -21.19 -43.54 10.25
N SER A 342 -20.09 -43.18 10.91
CA SER A 342 -18.92 -44.03 11.03
C SER A 342 -19.36 -45.36 11.64
N HIS A 343 -19.06 -46.47 10.95
CA HIS A 343 -19.28 -47.83 11.43
C HIS A 343 -18.34 -48.17 12.59
#